data_AF-A0A3A1QNF1-F1
#
_entry.id   AF-A0A3A1QNF1-F1
#
_cell.length_a   1.000
_cell.length_b   1.000
_cell.length_c   1.000
_cell.angle_alpha   90.00
_cell.angle_beta   90.00
_cell.angle_gamma   90.00
#
_symmetry.space_group_name_H-M   'P 1'
#
loop_
_entity.id
_entity.type
_entity.pdbx_description
1 polymer ?
#
loop_
_entity_poly.entity_id
_entity_poly.type
_entity_poly.pdbx_seq_one_letter_code
_entity_poly.pdbx_strand_id
1 'polypeptide(L)'
;MKFYNVIKQLKSLDHIRDHIKSQLLFHSLEMGEPKKVHFQRIVPIINRFLDLEKFKDVVQLLDRDSKETYAMQLIKLFSELGEFAKLPGGYFLPLPERTVELPRSKKLVSLSSTNKKRSIEPYIGLCSGYYSEKGNVPTLTLDEWMPCVGVSEFLHIIGNSQPYEIPDKPAQVFLPADKRSWDDYEKVKNRKIQNFIARYYVEQGPATYFWAQKTKSKTYFFQIPNNYLDIAKFAVERESGISRYVEVMGISGELVKMKFKQRIPLGEKKMLMLFAMPENLYDPFTWIVPVSHYEDFIEVVKKVGIKGPSVSSILHNQIIN
;
A
#
# COMPACT_ATOMS: atom_id res chain seq x y z
N MET A 1 -19.40 2.06 -6.76
CA MET A 1 -19.00 1.66 -8.13
C MET A 1 -19.72 0.36 -8.49
N LYS A 2 -20.30 0.21 -9.70
CA LYS A 2 -20.84 -1.09 -10.14
C LYS A 2 -19.67 -2.00 -10.54
N PHE A 3 -19.70 -3.29 -10.19
CA PHE A 3 -18.60 -4.24 -10.45
C PHE A 3 -18.15 -4.31 -11.92
N TYR A 4 -19.06 -4.12 -12.88
CA TYR A 4 -18.74 -3.99 -14.31
C TYR A 4 -17.73 -2.87 -14.62
N ASN A 5 -17.80 -1.75 -13.90
CA ASN A 5 -16.87 -0.63 -14.10
C ASN A 5 -15.43 -0.99 -13.67
N VAL A 6 -15.29 -1.88 -12.70
CA VAL A 6 -13.99 -2.31 -12.15
C VAL A 6 -13.19 -3.06 -13.22
N ILE A 7 -13.82 -4.01 -13.91
CA ILE A 7 -13.18 -4.79 -14.98
C ILE A 7 -12.75 -3.88 -16.14
N LYS A 8 -13.59 -2.89 -16.50
CA LYS A 8 -13.26 -1.91 -17.54
C LYS A 8 -12.06 -1.03 -17.13
N GLN A 9 -12.05 -0.55 -15.89
CA GLN A 9 -10.95 0.23 -15.33
C GLN A 9 -9.65 -0.58 -15.29
N LEU A 10 -9.69 -1.84 -14.87
CA LEU A 10 -8.54 -2.75 -14.85
C LEU A 10 -7.95 -2.97 -16.24
N LYS A 11 -8.79 -3.29 -17.23
CA LYS A 11 -8.33 -3.43 -18.63
C LYS A 11 -7.66 -2.16 -19.15
N SER A 12 -8.16 -1.01 -18.75
CA SER A 12 -7.62 0.30 -19.13
C SER A 12 -6.27 0.56 -18.45
N LEU A 13 -6.16 0.27 -17.14
CA LEU A 13 -4.92 0.35 -16.37
C LEU A 13 -3.85 -0.61 -16.90
N ASP A 14 -4.24 -1.85 -17.23
CA ASP A 14 -3.35 -2.83 -17.86
C ASP A 14 -2.76 -2.27 -19.16
N HIS A 15 -3.61 -1.70 -20.00
CA HIS A 15 -3.17 -1.12 -21.27
C HIS A 15 -2.19 0.04 -21.05
N ILE A 16 -2.47 0.92 -20.09
CA ILE A 16 -1.56 2.03 -19.76
C ILE A 16 -0.23 1.50 -19.22
N ARG A 17 -0.27 0.56 -18.26
CA ARG A 17 0.93 -0.05 -17.67
C ARG A 17 1.81 -0.69 -18.75
N ASP A 18 1.21 -1.52 -19.60
CA ASP A 18 1.94 -2.23 -20.64
C ASP A 18 2.53 -1.26 -21.66
N HIS A 19 1.79 -0.19 -21.99
CA HIS A 19 2.29 0.88 -22.85
C HIS A 19 3.48 1.61 -22.22
N ILE A 20 3.41 1.99 -20.95
CA ILE A 20 4.54 2.61 -20.21
C ILE A 20 5.77 1.71 -20.27
N LYS A 21 5.62 0.41 -19.95
CA LYS A 21 6.72 -0.55 -19.98
C LYS A 21 7.33 -0.70 -21.37
N SER A 22 6.49 -0.81 -22.39
CA SER A 22 6.92 -0.89 -23.79
C SER A 22 7.74 0.35 -24.19
N GLN A 23 7.29 1.55 -23.84
CA GLN A 23 8.02 2.79 -24.12
C GLN A 23 9.34 2.89 -23.33
N LEU A 24 9.35 2.49 -22.06
CA LEU A 24 10.58 2.44 -21.26
C LEU A 24 11.60 1.47 -21.87
N LEU A 25 11.15 0.27 -22.27
CA LEU A 25 12.01 -0.72 -22.91
C LEU A 25 12.56 -0.20 -24.24
N PHE A 26 11.69 0.33 -25.10
CA PHE A 26 12.07 0.88 -26.40
C PHE A 26 13.13 1.98 -26.26
N HIS A 27 12.88 3.00 -25.44
CA HIS A 27 13.84 4.08 -25.26
C HIS A 27 15.13 3.66 -24.56
N SER A 28 15.09 2.64 -23.69
CA SER A 28 16.31 2.08 -23.09
C SER A 28 17.19 1.39 -24.14
N LEU A 29 16.57 0.72 -25.13
CA LEU A 29 17.27 0.05 -26.22
C LEU A 29 17.84 1.05 -27.24
N GLU A 30 17.09 2.10 -27.58
CA GLU A 30 17.56 3.17 -28.49
C GLU A 30 18.84 3.87 -28.01
N MET A 31 19.07 3.90 -26.69
CA MET A 31 20.25 4.56 -26.09
C MET A 31 21.49 3.67 -25.96
N GLY A 32 21.40 2.38 -26.34
CA GLY A 32 22.40 1.34 -26.02
C GLY A 32 22.29 0.86 -24.56
N GLU A 33 22.74 -0.39 -24.31
CA GLU A 33 22.60 -1.20 -23.07
C GLU A 33 22.56 -0.45 -21.71
N PRO A 34 21.93 -1.06 -20.68
CA PRO A 34 20.64 -0.62 -20.14
C PRO A 34 20.75 0.77 -19.51
N LYS A 35 20.48 1.82 -20.30
CA LYS A 35 20.41 3.19 -19.77
C LYS A 35 19.01 3.55 -19.31
N LYS A 36 18.99 4.19 -18.15
CA LYS A 36 17.86 4.86 -17.53
C LYS A 36 17.13 5.81 -18.50
N VAL A 37 15.80 5.82 -18.49
CA VAL A 37 14.95 6.67 -19.35
C VAL A 37 14.40 7.85 -18.55
N HIS A 38 14.59 9.08 -19.04
CA HIS A 38 14.08 10.27 -18.37
C HIS A 38 12.55 10.41 -18.55
N PHE A 39 11.83 10.83 -17.50
CA PHE A 39 10.37 10.93 -17.51
C PHE A 39 9.83 11.85 -18.61
N GLN A 40 10.59 12.87 -19.02
CA GLN A 40 10.19 13.80 -20.08
C GLN A 40 9.94 13.11 -21.43
N ARG A 41 10.53 11.93 -21.67
CA ARG A 41 10.25 11.14 -22.88
C ARG A 41 8.93 10.39 -22.80
N ILE A 42 8.53 9.98 -21.60
CA ILE A 42 7.37 9.10 -21.38
C ILE A 42 6.11 9.92 -21.10
N VAL A 43 6.19 10.92 -20.22
CA VAL A 43 5.01 11.66 -19.70
C VAL A 43 4.15 12.29 -20.81
N PRO A 44 4.70 12.96 -21.85
CA PRO A 44 3.87 13.54 -22.91
C PRO A 44 3.08 12.48 -23.68
N ILE A 45 3.65 11.29 -23.87
CA ILE A 45 2.99 10.18 -24.56
C ILE A 45 1.82 9.67 -23.70
N ILE A 46 2.06 9.46 -22.40
CA ILE A 46 1.02 8.98 -21.49
C ILE A 46 -0.09 10.02 -21.30
N ASN A 47 0.22 11.32 -21.23
CA ASN A 47 -0.81 12.36 -21.15
C ASN A 47 -1.76 12.30 -22.36
N ARG A 48 -1.21 12.28 -23.59
CA ARG A 48 -2.02 12.11 -24.81
C ARG A 48 -2.86 10.83 -24.78
N PHE A 49 -2.31 9.79 -24.18
CA PHE A 49 -3.01 8.52 -24.03
C PHE A 49 -4.20 8.63 -23.08
N LEU A 50 -4.04 9.30 -21.95
CA LEU A 50 -5.07 9.51 -20.92
C LEU A 50 -6.19 10.46 -21.36
N ASP A 51 -5.94 11.33 -22.34
CA ASP A 51 -6.94 12.25 -22.91
C ASP A 51 -8.02 11.53 -23.75
N LEU A 52 -7.79 10.26 -24.12
CA LEU A 52 -8.76 9.49 -24.89
C LEU A 52 -9.96 9.08 -24.02
N GLU A 53 -11.17 9.14 -24.60
CA GLU A 53 -12.44 8.84 -23.93
C GLU A 53 -12.42 7.52 -23.14
N LYS A 54 -11.78 6.50 -23.71
CA LYS A 54 -11.70 5.16 -23.11
C LYS A 54 -10.97 5.12 -21.77
N PHE A 55 -10.19 6.14 -21.40
CA PHE A 55 -9.43 6.21 -20.15
C PHE A 55 -10.01 7.16 -19.09
N LYS A 56 -11.14 7.84 -19.37
CA LYS A 56 -11.76 8.75 -18.39
C LYS A 56 -12.06 8.06 -17.06
N ASP A 57 -12.48 6.80 -17.09
CA ASP A 57 -12.79 6.02 -15.88
C ASP A 57 -11.55 5.74 -15.02
N VAL A 58 -10.34 5.72 -15.61
CA VAL A 58 -9.06 5.59 -14.90
C VAL A 58 -8.66 6.93 -14.28
N VAL A 59 -8.81 8.02 -15.00
CA VAL A 59 -8.51 9.38 -14.51
C VAL A 59 -9.33 9.70 -13.25
N GLN A 60 -10.55 9.19 -13.15
CA GLN A 60 -11.39 9.34 -11.96
C GLN A 60 -10.84 8.64 -10.70
N LEU A 61 -9.91 7.71 -10.85
CA LEU A 61 -9.28 7.00 -9.73
C LEU A 61 -8.07 7.74 -9.14
N LEU A 62 -7.61 8.80 -9.81
CA LEU A 62 -6.39 9.53 -9.47
C LEU A 62 -6.68 10.78 -8.62
N ASP A 63 -5.64 11.32 -8.00
CA ASP A 63 -5.74 12.51 -7.17
C ASP A 63 -5.82 13.75 -8.05
N ARG A 64 -6.99 14.41 -8.05
CA ARG A 64 -7.22 15.61 -8.84
C ARG A 64 -6.62 16.86 -8.22
N ASP A 65 -6.39 16.84 -6.91
CA ASP A 65 -5.87 17.97 -6.15
C ASP A 65 -4.34 17.96 -6.06
N SER A 66 -3.71 16.91 -6.60
CA SER A 66 -2.26 16.79 -6.69
C SER A 66 -1.67 17.81 -7.65
N LYS A 67 -0.48 18.32 -7.31
CA LYS A 67 0.35 19.17 -8.20
C LYS A 67 0.97 18.37 -9.36
N GLU A 68 0.85 17.04 -9.33
CA GLU A 68 1.44 16.14 -10.32
C GLU A 68 0.43 15.76 -11.39
N THR A 69 0.88 15.69 -12.65
CA THR A 69 0.05 15.21 -13.74
C THR A 69 -0.40 13.77 -13.51
N TYR A 70 -1.56 13.40 -14.05
CA TYR A 70 -2.09 12.03 -13.97
C TYR A 70 -1.11 10.98 -14.52
N ALA A 71 -0.39 11.30 -15.60
CA ALA A 71 0.68 10.44 -16.11
C ALA A 71 1.78 10.21 -15.06
N MET A 72 2.23 11.25 -14.37
CA MET A 72 3.25 11.11 -13.32
C MET A 72 2.73 10.27 -12.15
N GLN A 73 1.48 10.47 -11.74
CA GLN A 73 0.85 9.67 -10.68
C GLN A 73 0.83 8.18 -11.05
N LEU A 74 0.44 7.83 -12.29
CA LEU A 74 0.42 6.44 -12.76
C LEU A 74 1.82 5.84 -12.92
N ILE A 75 2.78 6.60 -13.47
CA ILE A 75 4.17 6.14 -13.60
C ILE A 75 4.75 5.86 -12.21
N LYS A 76 4.52 6.74 -11.24
CA LYS A 76 4.95 6.52 -9.85
C LYS A 76 4.27 5.31 -9.23
N LEU A 77 2.96 5.17 -9.41
CA LEU A 77 2.21 4.02 -8.91
C LEU A 77 2.81 2.70 -9.42
N PHE A 78 2.96 2.55 -10.74
CA PHE A 78 3.51 1.31 -11.30
C PHE A 78 4.98 1.09 -10.92
N SER A 79 5.76 2.18 -10.79
CA SER A 79 7.12 2.06 -10.29
C SER A 79 7.18 1.58 -8.84
N GLU A 80 6.28 2.10 -8.01
CA GLU A 80 6.15 1.73 -6.61
C GLU A 80 5.64 0.30 -6.40
N LEU A 81 4.90 -0.24 -7.38
CA LEU A 81 4.53 -1.66 -7.47
C LEU A 81 5.65 -2.53 -8.06
N GLY A 82 6.78 -1.93 -8.45
CA GLY A 82 7.93 -2.65 -8.97
C GLY A 82 7.81 -3.06 -10.43
N GLU A 83 6.87 -2.53 -11.21
CA GLU A 83 6.84 -2.81 -12.66
C GLU A 83 8.10 -2.26 -13.36
N PHE A 84 8.70 -1.19 -12.82
CA PHE A 84 9.98 -0.61 -13.21
C PHE A 84 10.57 0.22 -12.05
N ALA A 85 11.87 0.46 -12.01
CA ALA A 85 12.51 1.18 -10.91
C ALA A 85 12.58 2.69 -11.17
N LYS A 86 12.23 3.50 -10.17
CA LYS A 86 12.49 4.94 -10.17
C LYS A 86 13.91 5.21 -9.70
N LEU A 87 14.62 6.05 -10.43
CA LEU A 87 15.97 6.51 -10.14
C LEU A 87 15.97 8.01 -9.80
N PRO A 88 17.03 8.52 -9.13
CA PRO A 88 17.20 9.95 -8.88
C PRO A 88 17.19 10.78 -10.17
N GLY A 89 16.85 12.07 -10.06
CA GLY A 89 16.90 13.01 -11.18
C GLY A 89 15.85 12.75 -12.27
N GLY A 90 14.73 12.10 -11.95
CA GLY A 90 13.62 11.93 -12.89
C GLY A 90 13.77 10.77 -13.88
N TYR A 91 14.62 9.80 -13.57
CA TYR A 91 14.88 8.67 -14.44
C TYR A 91 14.13 7.40 -13.99
N PHE A 92 13.85 6.51 -14.94
CA PHE A 92 13.27 5.19 -14.71
C PHE A 92 14.09 4.10 -15.40
N LEU A 93 14.08 2.90 -14.83
CA LEU A 93 14.81 1.74 -15.33
C LEU A 93 13.83 0.57 -15.53
N PRO A 94 13.73 -0.01 -16.74
CA PRO A 94 13.00 -1.26 -16.92
C PRO A 94 13.65 -2.37 -16.09
N LEU A 95 12.84 -3.19 -15.42
CA LEU A 95 13.31 -4.28 -14.57
C LEU A 95 13.12 -5.63 -15.27
N PRO A 96 13.93 -6.65 -14.93
CA PRO A 96 13.69 -8.01 -15.39
C PRO A 96 12.37 -8.55 -14.83
N GLU A 97 11.77 -9.46 -15.59
CA GLU A 97 10.57 -10.20 -15.18
C GLU A 97 10.86 -11.02 -13.90
N ARG A 98 9.91 -11.00 -12.98
CA ARG A 98 9.93 -11.74 -11.71
C ARG A 98 8.50 -11.99 -11.24
N THR A 99 8.33 -12.90 -10.29
CA THR A 99 7.04 -13.20 -9.69
C THR A 99 7.05 -12.94 -8.19
N VAL A 100 5.87 -12.62 -7.65
CA VAL A 100 5.62 -12.56 -6.21
C VAL A 100 4.63 -13.66 -5.85
N GLU A 101 5.00 -14.53 -4.91
CA GLU A 101 4.13 -15.56 -4.38
C GLU A 101 3.19 -14.98 -3.32
N LEU A 102 1.89 -15.20 -3.49
CA LEU A 102 0.87 -14.82 -2.50
C LEU A 102 0.87 -15.78 -1.30
N PRO A 103 0.69 -15.28 -0.07
CA PRO A 103 1.03 -16.02 1.14
C PRO A 103 0.14 -17.24 1.39
N ARG A 104 -1.14 -17.19 1.02
CA ARG A 104 -2.14 -18.24 1.29
C ARG A 104 -2.50 -19.01 0.04
N SER A 105 -2.88 -18.32 -1.04
CA SER A 105 -3.28 -18.98 -2.29
C SER A 105 -2.12 -19.58 -3.07
N LYS A 106 -0.88 -19.15 -2.77
CA LYS A 106 0.34 -19.55 -3.49
C LYS A 106 0.33 -19.19 -4.98
N LYS A 107 -0.62 -18.34 -5.42
CA LYS A 107 -0.60 -17.82 -6.79
C LYS A 107 0.60 -16.91 -6.99
N LEU A 108 1.14 -16.95 -8.21
CA LEU A 108 2.30 -16.16 -8.62
C LEU A 108 1.82 -14.95 -9.41
N VAL A 109 2.08 -13.75 -8.90
CA VAL A 109 1.78 -12.48 -9.58
C VAL A 109 3.03 -12.02 -10.31
N SER A 110 2.94 -11.86 -11.63
CA SER A 110 4.04 -11.41 -12.48
C SER A 110 4.24 -9.89 -12.38
N LEU A 111 5.51 -9.47 -12.33
CA LEU A 111 5.96 -8.09 -12.35
C LEU A 111 6.87 -7.86 -13.56
N SER A 112 6.81 -6.66 -14.12
CA SER A 112 7.70 -6.20 -15.20
C SER A 112 7.58 -6.98 -16.51
N SER A 113 6.66 -7.95 -16.60
CA SER A 113 6.48 -8.77 -17.78
C SER A 113 5.88 -7.98 -18.94
N THR A 114 6.51 -8.05 -20.11
CA THR A 114 5.92 -7.59 -21.38
C THR A 114 5.23 -8.72 -22.14
N ASN A 115 5.44 -9.97 -21.71
CA ASN A 115 4.94 -11.17 -22.36
C ASN A 115 3.73 -11.69 -21.60
N LYS A 116 2.53 -11.40 -22.12
CA LYS A 116 1.27 -11.93 -21.58
C LYS A 116 1.17 -13.44 -21.83
N LYS A 117 1.89 -14.27 -21.07
CA LYS A 117 1.49 -15.66 -20.89
C LYS A 117 0.22 -15.63 -20.06
N ARG A 118 -0.92 -15.61 -20.77
CA ARG A 118 -2.23 -15.37 -20.16
C ARG A 118 -2.59 -16.57 -19.30
N SER A 119 -2.70 -16.35 -18.00
CA SER A 119 -3.55 -17.19 -17.16
C SER A 119 -4.98 -17.16 -17.71
N ILE A 120 -5.66 -18.29 -17.63
CA ILE A 120 -7.10 -18.41 -17.95
C ILE A 120 -7.92 -17.71 -16.85
N GLU A 121 -7.35 -17.55 -15.65
CA GLU A 121 -8.01 -16.91 -14.53
C GLU A 121 -8.04 -15.38 -14.67
N PRO A 122 -9.19 -14.73 -14.39
CA PRO A 122 -9.28 -13.28 -14.38
C PRO A 122 -8.43 -12.67 -13.26
N TYR A 123 -7.63 -11.65 -13.61
CA TYR A 123 -6.76 -10.93 -12.69
C TYR A 123 -7.38 -9.57 -12.29
N ILE A 124 -7.37 -9.26 -10.99
CA ILE A 124 -8.01 -8.06 -10.40
C ILE A 124 -7.00 -7.11 -9.74
N GLY A 125 -5.71 -7.44 -9.71
CA GLY A 125 -4.68 -6.54 -9.21
C GLY A 125 -4.19 -5.53 -10.25
N LEU A 126 -3.14 -4.78 -9.90
CA LEU A 126 -2.58 -3.70 -10.74
C LEU A 126 -1.29 -4.09 -11.48
N CYS A 127 -0.77 -5.30 -11.25
CA CYS A 127 0.47 -5.78 -11.86
C CYS A 127 0.23 -6.61 -13.12
N SER A 128 1.28 -7.16 -13.71
CA SER A 128 1.25 -7.81 -15.04
C SER A 128 0.32 -9.03 -15.16
N GLY A 129 -0.26 -9.51 -14.07
CA GLY A 129 -1.22 -10.60 -14.03
C GLY A 129 -0.69 -11.85 -13.34
N TYR A 130 -1.44 -12.95 -13.40
CA TYR A 130 -0.95 -14.24 -12.91
C TYR A 130 0.03 -14.88 -13.89
N TYR A 131 1.10 -15.45 -13.34
CA TYR A 131 2.06 -16.25 -14.09
C TYR A 131 1.54 -17.68 -14.24
N SER A 132 1.37 -18.14 -15.48
CA SER A 132 0.63 -19.38 -15.75
C SER A 132 1.46 -20.67 -15.82
N GLU A 133 2.78 -20.66 -16.12
CA GLU A 133 3.54 -21.92 -16.30
C GLU A 133 5.09 -21.82 -16.18
N LYS A 134 5.69 -22.92 -15.68
CA LYS A 134 7.07 -23.46 -15.83
C LYS A 134 8.12 -22.60 -16.57
N GLY A 135 8.54 -21.49 -15.98
CA GLY A 135 9.78 -20.81 -16.36
C GLY A 135 10.66 -20.59 -15.13
N ASN A 136 11.97 -20.48 -15.35
CA ASN A 136 12.92 -20.08 -14.32
C ASN A 136 12.85 -18.56 -14.09
N VAL A 137 11.66 -18.05 -13.82
CA VAL A 137 11.47 -16.64 -13.44
C VAL A 137 11.71 -16.56 -11.93
N PRO A 138 12.57 -15.64 -11.44
CA PRO A 138 12.80 -15.49 -10.01
C PRO A 138 11.50 -15.24 -9.26
N THR A 139 11.25 -16.04 -8.23
CA THR A 139 10.10 -15.92 -7.35
C THR A 139 10.53 -15.29 -6.03
N LEU A 140 9.83 -14.23 -5.64
CA LEU A 140 9.98 -13.56 -4.35
C LEU A 140 8.76 -13.88 -3.48
N THR A 141 8.98 -14.03 -2.18
CA THR A 141 7.91 -13.89 -1.20
C THR A 141 7.44 -12.44 -1.14
N LEU A 142 6.25 -12.24 -0.59
CA LEU A 142 5.64 -10.91 -0.43
C LEU A 142 6.52 -9.96 0.42
N ASP A 143 7.22 -10.50 1.44
CA ASP A 143 8.15 -9.74 2.30
C ASP A 143 9.51 -9.48 1.67
N GLU A 144 10.00 -10.36 0.80
CA GLU A 144 11.21 -10.10 0.01
C GLU A 144 10.97 -9.01 -1.05
N TRP A 145 9.78 -8.98 -1.65
CA TRP A 145 9.41 -7.95 -2.62
C TRP A 145 9.11 -6.59 -1.99
N MET A 146 8.39 -6.57 -0.88
CA MET A 146 7.99 -5.35 -0.17
C MET A 146 8.23 -5.55 1.33
N PRO A 147 9.45 -5.35 1.83
CA PRO A 147 9.72 -5.53 3.26
C PRO A 147 8.93 -4.51 4.07
N CYS A 148 7.99 -4.99 4.89
CA CYS A 148 7.20 -4.16 5.79
C CYS A 148 7.19 -4.74 7.21
N VAL A 149 7.27 -3.85 8.19
CA VAL A 149 7.26 -4.23 9.61
C VAL A 149 5.81 -4.31 10.08
N GLY A 150 5.40 -5.47 10.57
CA GLY A 150 4.09 -5.67 11.20
C GLY A 150 4.03 -5.12 12.63
N VAL A 151 2.83 -5.04 13.22
CA VAL A 151 2.65 -4.52 14.60
C VAL A 151 3.46 -5.30 15.62
N SER A 152 3.45 -6.64 15.56
CA SER A 152 4.18 -7.47 16.50
C SER A 152 5.69 -7.28 16.41
N GLU A 153 6.21 -7.16 15.19
CA GLU A 153 7.64 -6.92 14.94
C GLU A 153 8.04 -5.51 15.36
N PHE A 154 7.21 -4.50 15.07
CA PHE A 154 7.43 -3.14 15.54
C PHE A 154 7.52 -3.07 17.07
N LEU A 155 6.60 -3.72 17.79
CA LEU A 155 6.62 -3.78 19.25
C LEU A 155 7.89 -4.47 19.77
N HIS A 156 8.37 -5.51 19.09
CA HIS A 156 9.63 -6.17 19.43
C HIS A 156 10.84 -5.23 19.23
N ILE A 157 10.89 -4.51 18.10
CA ILE A 157 11.94 -3.53 17.81
C ILE A 157 11.96 -2.44 18.89
N ILE A 158 10.80 -1.87 19.23
CA ILE A 158 10.71 -0.86 20.29
C ILE A 158 11.09 -1.41 21.66
N GLY A 159 10.64 -2.61 22.01
CA GLY A 159 10.95 -3.26 23.28
C GLY A 159 12.45 -3.53 23.49
N ASN A 160 13.20 -3.72 22.40
CA ASN A 160 14.66 -3.92 22.42
C ASN A 160 15.46 -2.62 22.17
N SER A 161 14.79 -1.50 21.90
CA SER A 161 15.45 -0.23 21.64
C SER A 161 15.92 0.43 22.94
N GLN A 162 17.03 1.15 22.87
CA GLN A 162 17.48 1.95 24.00
C GLN A 162 16.60 3.20 24.17
N PRO A 163 16.26 3.58 25.41
CA PRO A 163 15.51 4.79 25.65
C PRO A 163 16.36 6.02 25.33
N TYR A 164 15.73 7.01 24.72
CA TYR A 164 16.26 8.33 24.46
C TYR A 164 15.94 9.28 25.61
N GLU A 165 16.92 10.07 26.01
CA GLU A 165 16.70 11.23 26.88
C GLU A 165 16.18 12.38 26.03
N ILE A 166 14.99 12.87 26.36
CA ILE A 166 14.40 14.04 25.70
C ILE A 166 14.28 15.15 26.75
N PRO A 167 14.99 16.28 26.57
CA PRO A 167 14.96 17.39 27.53
C PRO A 167 13.66 18.20 27.46
N ASP A 168 13.04 18.23 26.28
CA ASP A 168 11.86 19.04 26.00
C ASP A 168 10.56 18.24 26.08
N LYS A 169 9.45 18.97 26.26
CA LYS A 169 8.10 18.42 26.12
C LYS A 169 7.71 18.28 24.65
N PRO A 170 6.90 17.27 24.27
CA PRO A 170 6.46 17.14 22.89
C PRO A 170 5.49 18.25 22.50
N ALA A 171 5.50 18.62 21.22
CA ALA A 171 4.54 19.57 20.69
C ALA A 171 3.14 18.95 20.61
N GLN A 172 3.08 17.73 20.05
CA GLN A 172 1.85 16.99 19.87
C GLN A 172 2.03 15.53 20.29
N VAL A 173 0.92 14.89 20.63
CA VAL A 173 0.87 13.46 20.90
C VAL A 173 -0.24 12.80 20.09
N PHE A 174 0.01 11.58 19.67
CA PHE A 174 -1.01 10.69 19.13
C PHE A 174 -1.42 9.74 20.24
N LEU A 175 -2.68 9.84 20.62
CA LEU A 175 -3.27 9.01 21.66
C LEU A 175 -4.06 7.86 21.04
N PRO A 176 -4.12 6.70 21.70
CA PRO A 176 -4.98 5.61 21.27
C PRO A 176 -6.45 6.06 21.33
N ALA A 177 -7.10 6.14 20.16
CA ALA A 177 -8.50 6.55 20.04
C ALA A 177 -9.14 5.99 18.76
N ASP A 178 -10.47 5.89 18.73
CA ASP A 178 -11.16 5.41 17.53
C ASP A 178 -10.96 6.34 16.32
N LYS A 179 -11.03 7.65 16.58
CA LYS A 179 -10.71 8.70 15.62
C LYS A 179 -9.25 9.11 15.79
N ARG A 180 -8.45 8.87 14.75
CA ARG A 180 -7.03 9.19 14.72
C ARG A 180 -6.80 10.69 14.58
N SER A 181 -6.13 11.31 15.55
CA SER A 181 -5.70 12.70 15.50
C SER A 181 -4.42 12.93 16.32
N TRP A 182 -3.74 14.01 15.99
CA TRP A 182 -2.71 14.58 16.85
C TRP A 182 -3.35 15.60 17.79
N ASP A 183 -3.06 15.47 19.08
CA ASP A 183 -3.52 16.39 20.13
C ASP A 183 -2.33 17.20 20.65
N ASP A 184 -2.56 18.48 20.98
CA ASP A 184 -1.54 19.29 21.64
C ASP A 184 -1.23 18.71 23.02
N TYR A 185 0.06 18.52 23.32
CA TYR A 185 0.48 17.85 24.56
C TYR A 185 -0.09 18.52 25.81
N GLU A 186 -0.11 19.86 25.86
CA GLU A 186 -0.60 20.63 27.00
C GLU A 186 -2.07 20.33 27.36
N LYS A 187 -2.90 20.01 26.36
CA LYS A 187 -4.32 19.70 26.55
C LYS A 187 -4.53 18.31 27.14
N VAL A 188 -3.57 17.41 27.01
CA VAL A 188 -3.74 15.97 27.29
C VAL A 188 -2.72 15.39 28.27
N LYS A 189 -1.74 16.17 28.75
CA LYS A 189 -0.67 15.73 29.68
C LYS A 189 -1.17 15.05 30.96
N ASN A 190 -2.37 15.40 31.41
CA ASN A 190 -3.00 14.86 32.63
C ASN A 190 -3.79 13.56 32.38
N ARG A 191 -3.96 13.12 31.13
CA ARG A 191 -4.67 11.88 30.82
C ARG A 191 -3.85 10.67 31.32
N LYS A 192 -4.54 9.68 31.85
CA LYS A 192 -3.94 8.42 32.32
C LYS A 192 -3.73 7.47 31.14
N ILE A 193 -2.71 7.75 30.33
CA ILE A 193 -2.35 6.95 29.15
C ILE A 193 -0.95 6.37 29.36
N GLN A 194 -0.82 5.05 29.20
CA GLN A 194 0.44 4.33 29.41
C GLN A 194 1.36 4.45 28.19
N ASN A 195 0.82 4.23 26.98
CA ASN A 195 1.58 4.29 25.74
C ASN A 195 0.97 5.35 24.80
N PHE A 196 1.81 6.20 24.22
CA PHE A 196 1.43 7.19 23.22
C PHE A 196 2.59 7.46 22.25
N ILE A 197 2.32 8.13 21.13
CA ILE A 197 3.39 8.60 20.25
C ILE A 197 3.57 10.09 20.45
N ALA A 198 4.78 10.52 20.75
CA ALA A 198 5.17 11.90 20.90
C ALA A 198 5.75 12.44 19.58
N ARG A 199 5.34 13.64 19.18
CA ARG A 199 5.85 14.36 18.00
C ARG A 199 6.56 15.63 18.44
N TYR A 200 7.79 15.76 17.97
CA TYR A 200 8.64 16.94 18.18
C TYR A 200 8.91 17.61 16.83
N TYR A 201 8.93 18.94 16.84
CA TYR A 201 9.36 19.73 15.70
C TYR A 201 10.77 20.22 15.97
N VAL A 202 11.65 20.04 15.00
CA VAL A 202 12.97 20.68 14.99
C VAL A 202 12.80 22.00 14.23
N GLU A 203 13.35 23.11 14.73
CA GLU A 203 13.13 24.47 14.20
C GLU A 203 13.28 24.60 12.67
N GLN A 204 14.10 23.76 12.03
CA GLN A 204 14.27 23.72 10.58
C GLN A 204 14.32 22.29 10.00
N GLY A 205 13.70 21.31 10.66
CA GLY A 205 13.80 19.89 10.29
C GLY A 205 12.47 19.16 10.16
N PRO A 206 12.48 17.94 9.59
CA PRO A 206 11.32 17.06 9.62
C PRO A 206 10.95 16.74 11.06
N ALA A 207 9.65 16.56 11.33
CA ALA A 207 9.21 16.14 12.65
C ALA A 207 9.83 14.79 13.02
N THR A 208 10.21 14.66 14.29
CA THR A 208 10.72 13.42 14.89
C THR A 208 9.66 12.82 15.80
N TYR A 209 9.56 11.49 15.77
CA TYR A 209 8.52 10.75 16.48
C TYR A 209 9.15 9.80 17.50
N PHE A 210 8.52 9.68 18.65
CA PHE A 210 8.97 8.79 19.72
C PHE A 210 7.79 8.00 20.28
N TRP A 211 8.00 6.71 20.53
CA TRP A 211 7.12 5.93 21.37
C TRP A 211 7.37 6.32 22.81
N ALA A 212 6.34 6.79 23.50
CA ALA A 212 6.42 7.18 24.89
C ALA A 212 5.73 6.15 25.77
N GLN A 213 6.47 5.58 26.71
CA GLN A 213 5.98 4.62 27.70
C GLN A 213 6.02 5.26 29.08
N LYS A 214 4.85 5.58 29.63
CA LYS A 214 4.67 6.20 30.93
C LYS A 214 4.57 5.13 32.01
N THR A 215 5.50 5.17 32.96
CA THR A 215 5.44 4.41 34.22
C THR A 215 4.94 5.32 35.34
N LYS A 216 4.83 4.81 36.57
CA LYS A 216 4.39 5.60 37.73
C LYS A 216 5.33 6.78 38.03
N SER A 217 6.62 6.64 37.75
CA SER A 217 7.66 7.61 38.14
C SER A 217 8.35 8.32 36.98
N LYS A 218 8.37 7.73 35.78
CA LYS A 218 9.10 8.27 34.62
C LYS A 218 8.42 7.92 33.29
N THR A 219 8.62 8.77 32.28
CA THR A 219 8.31 8.44 30.88
C THR A 219 9.59 8.08 30.15
N TYR A 220 9.60 6.93 29.48
CA TYR A 220 10.68 6.49 28.60
C TYR A 220 10.29 6.77 27.16
N PHE A 221 11.23 7.27 26.37
CA PHE A 221 11.01 7.59 24.96
C PHE A 221 11.87 6.69 24.09
N PHE A 222 11.33 6.14 23.03
CA PHE A 222 12.05 5.31 22.07
C PHE A 222 11.84 5.89 20.68
N GLN A 223 12.92 6.16 19.95
CA GLN A 223 12.80 6.81 18.64
C GLN A 223 12.06 5.92 17.64
N ILE A 224 11.10 6.48 16.92
CA ILE A 224 10.38 5.81 15.85
C ILE A 224 10.95 6.31 14.51
N PRO A 225 11.52 5.43 13.67
CA PRO A 225 11.86 5.77 12.30
C PRO A 225 10.63 6.29 11.55
N ASN A 226 10.79 7.36 10.74
CA ASN A 226 9.65 8.02 10.07
C ASN A 226 8.79 7.07 9.22
N ASN A 227 9.42 6.08 8.58
CA ASN A 227 8.75 5.05 7.79
C ASN A 227 7.90 4.07 8.64
N TYR A 228 8.10 4.01 9.96
CA TYR A 228 7.33 3.18 10.89
C TYR A 228 6.22 3.94 11.62
N LEU A 229 6.02 5.23 11.34
CA LEU A 229 5.02 6.03 12.05
C LEU A 229 3.60 5.45 11.92
N ASP A 230 3.21 4.99 10.73
CA ASP A 230 1.85 4.46 10.54
C ASP A 230 1.66 3.13 11.26
N ILE A 231 2.64 2.22 11.23
CA ILE A 231 2.55 0.97 12.01
C ILE A 231 2.58 1.23 13.52
N ALA A 232 3.33 2.24 13.98
CA ALA A 232 3.36 2.66 15.37
C ALA A 232 1.97 3.11 15.86
N LYS A 233 1.20 3.82 15.04
CA LYS A 233 -0.19 4.21 15.36
C LYS A 233 -1.09 2.99 15.56
N PHE A 234 -0.96 1.97 14.71
CA PHE A 234 -1.69 0.72 14.91
C PHE A 234 -1.21 -0.04 16.16
N ALA A 235 0.10 -0.03 16.44
CA ALA A 235 0.66 -0.69 17.61
C ALA A 235 0.20 -0.07 18.93
N VAL A 236 0.17 1.25 19.06
CA VAL A 236 -0.26 1.93 20.29
C VAL A 236 -1.76 1.72 20.57
N GLU A 237 -2.57 1.65 19.51
CA GLU A 237 -3.98 1.30 19.59
C GLU A 237 -4.17 -0.14 20.08
N ARG A 238 -3.41 -1.09 19.53
CA ARG A 238 -3.44 -2.50 19.95
C ARG A 238 -3.07 -2.66 21.42
N GLU A 239 -1.98 -2.05 21.87
CA GLU A 239 -1.55 -2.08 23.28
C GLU A 239 -2.58 -1.47 24.23
N SER A 240 -3.44 -0.58 23.71
CA SER A 240 -4.53 0.05 24.46
C SER A 240 -5.86 -0.70 24.34
N GLY A 241 -5.85 -1.91 23.76
CA GLY A 241 -7.04 -2.76 23.60
C GLY A 241 -7.99 -2.33 22.48
N ILE A 242 -7.63 -1.32 21.67
CA ILE A 242 -8.46 -0.87 20.54
C ILE A 242 -8.30 -1.88 19.40
N SER A 243 -9.37 -2.65 19.14
CA SER A 243 -9.40 -3.57 18.02
C SER A 243 -9.87 -2.88 16.74
N ARG A 244 -9.09 -3.02 15.67
CA ARG A 244 -9.44 -2.52 14.33
C ARG A 244 -10.03 -3.64 13.49
N TYR A 245 -11.03 -3.31 12.69
CA TYR A 245 -11.74 -4.26 11.83
C TYR A 245 -11.90 -3.70 10.42
N VAL A 246 -11.87 -4.60 9.45
CA VAL A 246 -12.29 -4.33 8.07
C VAL A 246 -13.74 -4.79 7.89
N GLU A 247 -14.56 -3.96 7.27
CA GLU A 247 -15.99 -4.21 7.06
C GLU A 247 -16.23 -4.81 5.67
N VAL A 248 -17.11 -5.81 5.59
CA VAL A 248 -17.62 -6.33 4.31
C VAL A 248 -18.80 -5.48 3.90
N MET A 249 -18.67 -4.76 2.79
CA MET A 249 -19.70 -3.86 2.27
C MET A 249 -20.70 -4.57 1.36
N GLY A 250 -20.34 -5.74 0.83
CA GLY A 250 -21.18 -6.52 -0.07
C GLY A 250 -20.38 -7.52 -0.89
N ILE A 251 -21.09 -8.44 -1.52
CA ILE A 251 -20.54 -9.51 -2.35
C ILE A 251 -21.32 -9.54 -3.67
N SER A 252 -20.63 -9.73 -4.78
CA SER A 252 -21.25 -9.86 -6.10
C SER A 252 -20.46 -10.83 -6.95
N GLY A 253 -21.05 -11.98 -7.24
CA GLY A 253 -20.35 -13.10 -7.88
C GLY A 253 -19.10 -13.49 -7.07
N GLU A 254 -17.96 -13.53 -7.76
CA GLU A 254 -16.66 -13.91 -7.16
C GLU A 254 -15.89 -12.72 -6.56
N LEU A 255 -16.54 -11.57 -6.34
CA LEU A 255 -15.90 -10.36 -5.82
C LEU A 255 -16.52 -9.94 -4.48
N VAL A 256 -15.66 -9.62 -3.51
CA VAL A 256 -16.02 -9.09 -2.20
C VAL A 256 -15.56 -7.64 -2.10
N LYS A 257 -16.43 -6.77 -1.61
CA LYS A 257 -16.11 -5.38 -1.35
C LYS A 257 -15.78 -5.17 0.12
N MET A 258 -14.57 -4.71 0.41
CA MET A 258 -14.03 -4.50 1.76
C MET A 258 -13.81 -3.01 2.04
N LYS A 259 -14.08 -2.56 3.26
CA LYS A 259 -13.87 -1.16 3.68
C LYS A 259 -13.08 -1.08 4.98
N PHE A 260 -11.96 -0.36 4.94
CA PHE A 260 -11.22 0.03 6.12
C PHE A 260 -11.82 1.30 6.74
N LYS A 261 -11.72 1.43 8.06
CA LYS A 261 -12.06 2.69 8.77
C LYS A 261 -10.89 3.66 8.84
N GLN A 262 -9.67 3.17 8.68
CA GLN A 262 -8.45 3.95 8.72
C GLN A 262 -7.55 3.57 7.55
N ARG A 263 -6.73 4.51 7.11
CA ARG A 263 -5.69 4.25 6.12
C ARG A 263 -4.72 3.20 6.66
N ILE A 264 -4.46 2.18 5.86
CA ILE A 264 -3.41 1.17 6.13
C ILE A 264 -2.03 1.72 5.70
N PRO A 265 -0.93 1.24 6.27
CA PRO A 265 0.40 1.68 5.87
C PRO A 265 0.70 1.36 4.40
N LEU A 266 1.67 2.10 3.86
CA LEU A 266 1.96 2.10 2.42
C LEU A 266 2.41 0.73 1.89
N GLY A 267 3.14 -0.06 2.69
CA GLY A 267 3.60 -1.39 2.32
C GLY A 267 2.43 -2.34 2.06
N GLU A 268 1.54 -2.48 3.04
CA GLU A 268 0.35 -3.33 2.93
C GLU A 268 -0.60 -2.84 1.84
N LYS A 269 -0.73 -1.51 1.66
CA LYS A 269 -1.47 -0.95 0.52
C LYS A 269 -0.98 -1.50 -0.81
N LYS A 270 0.34 -1.53 -1.03
CA LYS A 270 0.96 -2.03 -2.26
C LYS A 270 0.83 -3.54 -2.40
N MET A 271 0.96 -4.27 -1.29
CA MET A 271 0.73 -5.72 -1.27
C MET A 271 -0.69 -6.08 -1.68
N LEU A 272 -1.69 -5.38 -1.17
CA LEU A 272 -3.09 -5.59 -1.58
C LEU A 272 -3.28 -5.30 -3.08
N MET A 273 -2.62 -4.27 -3.62
CA MET A 273 -2.68 -3.95 -5.06
C MET A 273 -2.12 -5.05 -5.98
N LEU A 274 -1.43 -6.08 -5.45
CA LEU A 274 -1.02 -7.24 -6.24
C LEU A 274 -2.20 -8.14 -6.65
N PHE A 275 -3.30 -8.15 -5.92
CA PHE A 275 -4.41 -9.08 -6.16
C PHE A 275 -5.80 -8.48 -5.89
N ALA A 276 -5.87 -7.24 -5.43
CA ALA A 276 -7.09 -6.50 -5.18
C ALA A 276 -7.04 -5.10 -5.82
N MET A 277 -8.22 -4.57 -6.16
CA MET A 277 -8.37 -3.26 -6.78
C MET A 277 -9.01 -2.29 -5.79
N PRO A 278 -8.39 -1.14 -5.46
CA PRO A 278 -9.07 -0.13 -4.70
C PRO A 278 -10.07 0.68 -5.56
N GLU A 279 -11.14 1.21 -4.96
CA GLU A 279 -12.06 2.14 -5.65
C GLU A 279 -11.41 3.50 -5.97
N ASN A 280 -10.22 3.78 -5.41
CA ASN A 280 -9.43 4.99 -5.59
C ASN A 280 -7.94 4.64 -5.46
N LEU A 281 -7.06 5.10 -6.33
CA LEU A 281 -5.64 4.72 -6.33
C LEU A 281 -4.77 5.53 -5.35
N TYR A 282 -5.17 6.76 -5.00
CA TYR A 282 -4.35 7.65 -4.17
C TYR A 282 -4.60 7.45 -2.67
N ASP A 283 -5.86 7.34 -2.25
CA ASP A 283 -6.26 7.18 -0.85
C ASP A 283 -7.36 6.12 -0.65
N PRO A 284 -7.00 4.83 -0.76
CA PRO A 284 -7.97 3.75 -0.76
C PRO A 284 -8.45 3.33 0.63
N PHE A 285 -9.70 3.64 0.94
CA PHE A 285 -10.43 3.02 2.06
C PHE A 285 -11.23 1.79 1.64
N THR A 286 -11.56 1.67 0.36
CA THR A 286 -12.48 0.64 -0.14
C THR A 286 -11.83 -0.15 -1.25
N TRP A 287 -11.94 -1.47 -1.14
CA TRP A 287 -11.20 -2.44 -1.93
C TRP A 287 -12.13 -3.51 -2.46
N ILE A 288 -11.79 -4.00 -3.64
CA ILE A 288 -12.50 -5.05 -4.36
C ILE A 288 -11.54 -6.21 -4.46
N VAL A 289 -11.92 -7.32 -3.84
CA VAL A 289 -11.06 -8.48 -3.61
C VAL A 289 -11.75 -9.70 -4.23
N PRO A 290 -11.06 -10.48 -5.08
CA PRO A 290 -11.58 -11.78 -5.49
C PRO A 290 -11.78 -12.69 -4.28
N VAL A 291 -12.87 -13.46 -4.24
CA VAL A 291 -13.14 -14.44 -3.17
C VAL A 291 -11.97 -15.42 -3.02
N SER A 292 -11.37 -15.83 -4.15
CA SER A 292 -10.18 -16.69 -4.20
C SER A 292 -8.93 -16.11 -3.53
N HIS A 293 -8.89 -14.79 -3.30
CA HIS A 293 -7.78 -14.08 -2.65
C HIS A 293 -8.17 -13.49 -1.29
N TYR A 294 -9.31 -13.90 -0.73
CA TYR A 294 -9.75 -13.39 0.57
C TYR A 294 -8.75 -13.76 1.69
N GLU A 295 -8.26 -14.99 1.70
CA GLU A 295 -7.27 -15.41 2.70
C GLU A 295 -5.94 -14.65 2.56
N ASP A 296 -5.49 -14.37 1.33
CA ASP A 296 -4.31 -13.53 1.08
C ASP A 296 -4.53 -12.11 1.60
N PHE A 297 -5.71 -11.54 1.36
CA PHE A 297 -6.11 -10.23 1.87
C PHE A 297 -6.04 -10.21 3.41
N ILE A 298 -6.58 -11.24 4.06
CA ILE A 298 -6.58 -11.36 5.52
C ILE A 298 -5.17 -11.45 6.09
N GLU A 299 -4.29 -12.20 5.44
CA GLU A 299 -2.90 -12.32 5.88
C GLU A 299 -2.17 -10.97 5.85
N VAL A 300 -2.35 -10.20 4.77
CA VAL A 300 -1.75 -8.85 4.64
C VAL A 300 -2.28 -7.89 5.71
N VAL A 301 -3.59 -7.86 5.96
CA VAL A 301 -4.16 -6.91 6.95
C VAL A 301 -3.91 -7.33 8.40
N LYS A 302 -3.69 -8.62 8.67
CA LYS A 302 -3.32 -9.09 10.01
C LYS A 302 -1.96 -8.56 10.44
N LYS A 303 -1.02 -8.32 9.52
CA LYS A 303 0.29 -7.70 9.83
C LYS A 303 0.14 -6.35 10.52
N VAL A 304 -0.86 -5.57 10.14
CA VAL A 304 -1.16 -4.25 10.73
C VAL A 304 -2.07 -4.31 11.96
N GLY A 305 -2.37 -5.52 12.46
CA GLY A 305 -3.25 -5.72 13.61
C GLY A 305 -4.74 -5.50 13.32
N ILE A 306 -5.12 -5.46 12.04
CA ILE A 306 -6.54 -5.38 11.65
C ILE A 306 -7.11 -6.78 11.57
N LYS A 307 -8.27 -6.97 12.21
CA LYS A 307 -9.04 -8.22 12.14
C LYS A 307 -10.00 -8.15 10.95
N GLY A 308 -10.11 -9.24 10.21
CA GLY A 308 -11.18 -9.39 9.21
C GLY A 308 -12.21 -10.43 9.62
N PRO A 309 -13.40 -10.41 8.99
CA PRO A 309 -14.43 -11.41 9.21
C PRO A 309 -13.95 -12.81 8.86
N SER A 310 -14.57 -13.84 9.43
CA SER A 310 -14.29 -15.22 9.01
C SER A 310 -14.85 -15.46 7.60
N VAL A 311 -14.22 -16.36 6.84
CA VAL A 311 -14.73 -16.78 5.52
C VAL A 311 -16.17 -17.29 5.63
N SER A 312 -16.49 -18.02 6.70
CA SER A 312 -17.84 -18.52 6.97
C SER A 312 -18.89 -17.41 7.06
N SER A 313 -18.55 -16.28 7.70
CA SER A 313 -19.45 -15.13 7.79
C SER A 313 -19.67 -14.42 6.43
N ILE A 314 -18.70 -14.51 5.52
CA ILE A 314 -18.80 -13.96 4.16
C ILE A 314 -19.64 -14.86 3.28
N LEU A 315 -19.38 -16.17 3.29
CA LEU A 315 -20.14 -17.15 2.52
C LEU A 315 -21.61 -17.20 2.97
N HIS A 316 -21.89 -17.02 4.27
CA HIS A 316 -23.26 -16.91 4.76
C HIS A 316 -24.00 -15.70 4.15
N ASN A 317 -23.31 -14.57 3.97
CA ASN A 317 -23.87 -13.38 3.31
C ASN A 317 -24.06 -13.55 1.78
N GLN A 318 -23.43 -14.54 1.14
CA GLN A 318 -23.69 -14.90 -0.26
C GLN A 318 -24.98 -15.70 -0.44
N ILE A 319 -25.42 -16.44 0.59
CA ILE A 319 -26.59 -17.32 0.51
C ILE A 319 -27.91 -16.54 0.71
N ILE A 320 -27.84 -15.34 1.29
CA ILE A 320 -29.02 -14.54 1.71
C ILE A 320 -29.37 -13.42 0.70
N ASN A 321 -28.53 -13.16 -0.30
CA ASN A 321 -28.78 -12.19 -1.38
C ASN A 321 -28.90 -12.89 -2.74
#